data_AF-A0A6L8MCM0-F1
#
_entry.id   AF-A0A6L8MCM0-F1
#
_cell.length_a   1.000
_cell.length_b   1.000
_cell.length_c   1.000
_cell.angle_alpha   90.00
_cell.angle_beta   90.00
_cell.angle_gamma   90.00
#
_symmetry.space_group_name_H-M   'P 1'
#
loop_
_entity.id
_entity.type
_entity.pdbx_description
1 polymer ?
#
loop_
_entity_poly.entity_id
_entity_poly.type
_entity_poly.pdbx_seq_one_letter_code
_entity_poly.pdbx_strand_id
1 'polypeptide(L)'
;MFLIINILSCRFHVDYFQKSESSFFDPDMFGKISNNRKILYFLEGEQEKVAPAINSEIEKLTHLLIIKDNRINLCDALYKVAFVGNIDYRDNPLSNQYLTKQINKIVKNFRSISGLFNNGDDIELLRLPFINFNSDLYKELPEIIKNSSSLESFQDEFNARLAVIRKRYRKPKRRSENKRKFFMDEDEKYFELGKENHSRHETGSPHDVFCNLKAHLRFGHKLDEKRHFNVSYDEANTSKINGDYLDCHKRYVPFKKRVHLNIFSNDFIT
;
A
#
# COMPACT_ATOMS: atom_id res chain seq x y z
N MET A 1 2.38 10.87 -12.06
CA MET A 1 1.04 11.49 -12.02
C MET A 1 0.40 11.13 -10.69
N PHE A 2 -0.27 12.07 -10.04
CA PHE A 2 -1.08 11.81 -8.84
C PHE A 2 -2.54 11.56 -9.24
N LEU A 3 -3.04 10.34 -9.02
CA LEU A 3 -4.45 10.02 -9.21
C LEU A 3 -5.23 10.21 -7.90
N ILE A 4 -6.30 10.99 -7.96
CA ILE A 4 -7.26 11.15 -6.86
C ILE A 4 -8.57 10.55 -7.32
N ILE A 5 -9.13 9.65 -6.53
CA ILE A 5 -10.41 9.01 -6.81
C ILE A 5 -11.40 9.41 -5.72
N ASN A 6 -12.52 9.99 -6.11
CA ASN A 6 -13.61 10.32 -5.21
C ASN A 6 -14.76 9.32 -5.42
N ILE A 7 -15.20 8.66 -4.34
CA ILE A 7 -16.31 7.69 -4.38
C ILE A 7 -17.43 8.21 -3.47
N LEU A 8 -18.52 8.68 -4.06
CA LEU A 8 -19.52 9.49 -3.36
C LEU A 8 -20.91 8.88 -3.43
N SER A 9 -21.73 9.06 -2.39
CA SER A 9 -23.03 8.37 -2.28
C SER A 9 -24.07 8.77 -3.33
N CYS A 10 -24.01 9.99 -3.89
CA CYS A 10 -25.02 10.42 -4.85
C CYS A 10 -24.48 11.46 -5.83
N ARG A 11 -25.21 11.64 -6.94
CA ARG A 11 -24.87 12.57 -8.01
C ARG A 11 -24.74 14.01 -7.52
N PHE A 12 -25.60 14.42 -6.60
CA PHE A 12 -25.53 15.75 -5.98
C PHE A 12 -24.16 16.00 -5.32
N HIS A 13 -23.62 15.03 -4.57
CA HIS A 13 -22.29 15.17 -3.96
C HIS A 13 -21.19 15.24 -5.01
N VAL A 14 -21.28 14.46 -6.10
CA VAL A 14 -20.33 14.54 -7.22
C VAL A 14 -20.33 15.92 -7.85
N ASP A 15 -21.51 16.42 -8.22
CA ASP A 15 -21.64 17.73 -8.86
C ASP A 15 -21.16 18.86 -7.94
N TYR A 16 -21.41 18.74 -6.62
CA TYR A 16 -20.88 19.68 -5.63
C TYR A 16 -19.36 19.62 -5.55
N PHE A 17 -18.78 18.43 -5.48
CA PHE A 17 -17.33 18.26 -5.37
C PHE A 17 -16.60 18.80 -6.59
N GLN A 18 -17.15 18.55 -7.78
CA GLN A 18 -16.63 19.05 -9.06
C GLN A 18 -16.65 20.58 -9.13
N LYS A 19 -17.74 21.22 -8.71
CA LYS A 19 -17.86 22.68 -8.66
C LYS A 19 -16.86 23.34 -7.70
N SER A 20 -16.50 22.62 -6.63
CA SER A 20 -15.61 23.11 -5.58
C SER A 20 -14.20 22.49 -5.62
N GLU A 21 -13.81 21.84 -6.72
CA GLU A 21 -12.52 21.14 -6.84
C GLU A 21 -11.33 22.03 -6.51
N SER A 22 -11.34 23.28 -6.95
CA SER A 22 -10.26 24.25 -6.66
C SER A 22 -10.11 24.54 -5.17
N SER A 23 -11.21 24.50 -4.41
CA SER A 23 -11.22 24.72 -2.96
C SER A 23 -10.77 23.49 -2.16
N PHE A 24 -10.93 22.29 -2.73
CA PHE A 24 -10.57 21.03 -2.07
C PHE A 24 -9.18 20.56 -2.44
N PHE A 25 -8.80 20.77 -3.69
CA PHE A 25 -7.57 20.30 -4.31
C PHE A 25 -6.66 21.47 -4.66
N ASP A 26 -6.54 22.41 -3.72
CA ASP A 26 -5.70 23.59 -3.84
C ASP A 26 -4.27 23.17 -4.28
N PRO A 27 -3.73 23.77 -5.37
CA PRO A 27 -2.36 23.57 -5.81
C PRO A 27 -1.30 23.71 -4.71
N ASP A 28 -1.46 24.55 -3.70
CA ASP A 28 -0.47 24.67 -2.61
C ASP A 28 -0.48 23.45 -1.69
N MET A 29 -1.64 22.82 -1.54
CA MET A 29 -1.79 21.62 -0.74
C MET A 29 -1.43 20.35 -1.52
N PHE A 30 -1.67 20.28 -2.82
CA PHE A 30 -1.40 19.06 -3.60
C PHE A 30 -0.14 19.14 -4.46
N GLY A 31 0.29 20.33 -4.87
CA GLY A 31 1.47 20.59 -5.70
C GLY A 31 2.78 20.21 -5.01
N LYS A 32 2.82 20.25 -3.66
CA LYS A 32 3.95 19.68 -2.91
C LYS A 32 4.10 18.16 -3.05
N ILE A 33 3.08 17.46 -3.56
CA ILE A 33 3.12 16.02 -3.85
C ILE A 33 3.34 15.80 -5.35
N SER A 34 2.50 16.42 -6.18
CA SER A 34 2.68 16.41 -7.64
C SER A 34 1.91 17.53 -8.32
N ASN A 35 2.54 18.19 -9.28
CA ASN A 35 1.91 19.21 -10.12
C ASN A 35 1.04 18.60 -11.24
N ASN A 36 1.21 17.31 -11.55
CA ASN A 36 0.41 16.60 -12.54
C ASN A 36 -0.58 15.68 -11.83
N ARG A 37 -1.86 16.07 -11.82
CA ARG A 37 -2.94 15.35 -11.15
C ARG A 37 -4.07 14.99 -12.10
N LYS A 38 -4.69 13.84 -11.86
CA LYS A 38 -5.93 13.40 -12.49
C LYS A 38 -6.94 13.10 -11.39
N ILE A 39 -8.15 13.60 -11.53
CA ILE A 39 -9.24 13.38 -10.56
C ILE A 39 -10.33 12.58 -11.25
N LEU A 40 -10.77 11.50 -10.63
CA LEU A 40 -11.87 10.66 -11.09
C LEU A 40 -12.98 10.62 -10.04
N TYR A 41 -14.21 10.44 -10.51
CA TYR A 41 -15.41 10.39 -9.70
C TYR A 41 -16.18 9.11 -9.99
N PHE A 42 -16.62 8.45 -8.93
CA PHE A 42 -17.47 7.27 -8.96
C PHE A 42 -18.62 7.45 -7.98
N LEU A 43 -19.77 6.87 -8.32
CA LEU A 43 -20.91 6.80 -7.42
C LEU A 43 -20.84 5.54 -6.54
N GLU A 44 -21.57 5.57 -5.43
CA GLU A 44 -21.93 4.36 -4.71
C GLU A 44 -22.64 3.38 -5.66
N GLY A 45 -22.16 2.14 -5.69
CA GLY A 45 -22.58 1.12 -6.65
C GLY A 45 -21.62 0.96 -7.85
N GLU A 46 -20.55 1.76 -7.95
CA GLU A 46 -19.54 1.66 -9.02
C GLU A 46 -18.13 1.28 -8.49
N GLN A 47 -18.03 0.77 -7.26
CA GLN A 47 -16.76 0.45 -6.61
C GLN A 47 -15.91 -0.56 -7.40
N GLU A 48 -16.55 -1.47 -8.14
CA GLU A 48 -15.90 -2.47 -8.99
C GLU A 48 -15.13 -1.84 -10.16
N LYS A 49 -15.48 -0.62 -10.58
CA LYS A 49 -14.80 0.10 -11.67
C LYS A 49 -13.52 0.81 -11.21
N VAL A 50 -13.34 0.99 -9.90
CA VAL A 50 -12.22 1.74 -9.32
C VAL A 50 -10.88 1.06 -9.62
N ALA A 51 -10.76 -0.24 -9.37
CA ALA A 51 -9.51 -0.97 -9.59
C ALA A 51 -9.09 -1.00 -11.08
N PRO A 52 -9.99 -1.31 -12.05
CA PRO A 52 -9.70 -1.16 -13.48
C PRO A 52 -9.26 0.26 -13.86
N ALA A 53 -9.90 1.30 -13.33
CA ALA A 53 -9.54 2.68 -13.60
C ALA A 53 -8.12 3.03 -13.10
N ILE A 54 -7.76 2.60 -11.89
CA ILE A 54 -6.39 2.76 -11.37
C ILE A 54 -5.39 2.02 -12.28
N ASN A 55 -5.72 0.78 -12.66
CA ASN A 55 -4.83 -0.06 -13.46
C ASN A 55 -4.56 0.54 -14.85
N SER A 56 -5.53 1.21 -15.46
CA SER A 56 -5.34 1.90 -16.74
C SER A 56 -4.29 3.02 -16.70
N GLU A 57 -3.99 3.54 -15.50
CA GLU A 57 -3.04 4.64 -15.28
C GLU A 57 -1.73 4.20 -14.60
N ILE A 58 -1.58 2.91 -14.28
CA ILE A 58 -0.58 2.39 -13.34
C ILE A 58 0.87 2.71 -13.72
N GLU A 59 1.18 2.76 -15.02
CA GLU A 59 2.51 3.06 -15.57
C GLU A 59 2.93 4.51 -15.32
N LYS A 60 1.96 5.45 -15.35
CA LYS A 60 2.20 6.88 -15.18
C LYS A 60 2.03 7.33 -13.73
N LEU A 61 1.45 6.46 -12.91
CA LEU A 61 1.05 6.74 -11.54
C LEU A 61 2.28 6.81 -10.62
N THR A 62 2.34 7.86 -9.81
CA THR A 62 3.33 7.98 -8.73
C THR A 62 2.67 7.95 -7.36
N HIS A 63 1.46 8.50 -7.27
CA HIS A 63 0.69 8.60 -6.04
C HIS A 63 -0.79 8.30 -6.30
N LEU A 64 -1.46 7.66 -5.33
CA LEU A 64 -2.88 7.31 -5.37
C LEU A 64 -3.55 7.65 -4.03
N LEU A 65 -4.57 8.51 -4.11
CA LEU A 65 -5.43 8.85 -2.99
C LEU A 65 -6.87 8.51 -3.36
N ILE A 66 -7.55 7.75 -2.51
CA ILE A 66 -8.99 7.52 -2.61
C ILE A 66 -9.64 8.30 -1.48
N ILE A 67 -10.62 9.14 -1.81
CA ILE A 67 -11.48 9.82 -0.85
C ILE A 67 -12.88 9.25 -1.05
N LYS A 68 -13.50 8.76 0.02
CA LYS A 68 -14.85 8.18 -0.06
C LYS A 68 -15.77 8.71 1.00
N ASP A 69 -17.07 8.67 0.73
CA ASP A 69 -18.09 8.78 1.76
C ASP A 69 -17.86 7.69 2.84
N ASN A 70 -17.98 8.07 4.11
CA ASN A 70 -17.71 7.18 5.24
C ASN A 70 -18.57 5.89 5.23
N ARG A 71 -19.77 5.93 4.64
CA ARG A 71 -20.67 4.78 4.48
C ARG A 71 -20.22 3.74 3.48
N ILE A 72 -19.46 4.17 2.47
CA ILE A 72 -19.16 3.33 1.33
C ILE A 72 -18.09 2.33 1.74
N ASN A 73 -18.38 1.04 1.64
CA ASN A 73 -17.38 0.00 1.85
C ASN A 73 -16.56 -0.21 0.59
N LEU A 74 -15.26 -0.45 0.77
CA LEU A 74 -14.33 -0.85 -0.29
C LEU A 74 -13.80 -2.24 0.01
N CYS A 75 -13.37 -2.95 -1.04
CA CYS A 75 -12.68 -4.22 -0.85
C CYS A 75 -11.35 -4.02 -0.10
N ASP A 76 -10.98 -4.95 0.77
CA ASP A 76 -9.79 -4.85 1.62
C ASP A 76 -8.48 -4.73 0.81
N ALA A 77 -8.47 -5.24 -0.44
CA ALA A 77 -7.33 -5.11 -1.33
C ALA A 77 -6.99 -3.64 -1.66
N LEU A 78 -7.98 -2.74 -1.68
CA LEU A 78 -7.74 -1.31 -1.94
C LEU A 78 -6.97 -0.64 -0.81
N TYR A 79 -7.21 -1.01 0.45
CA TYR A 79 -6.47 -0.49 1.61
C TYR A 79 -5.01 -0.96 1.66
N LYS A 80 -4.66 -2.01 0.89
CA LYS A 80 -3.28 -2.48 0.74
C LYS A 80 -2.52 -1.73 -0.36
N VAL A 81 -3.20 -1.07 -1.29
CA VAL A 81 -2.57 -0.43 -2.46
C VAL A 81 -2.73 1.09 -2.47
N ALA A 82 -3.82 1.62 -1.89
CA ALA A 82 -4.14 3.04 -1.88
C ALA A 82 -4.11 3.61 -0.45
N PHE A 83 -3.90 4.92 -0.34
CA PHE A 83 -4.33 5.64 0.84
C PHE A 83 -5.81 5.97 0.70
N VAL A 84 -6.62 5.57 1.67
CA VAL A 84 -8.08 5.74 1.59
C VAL A 84 -8.51 6.63 2.74
N GLY A 85 -8.97 7.85 2.45
CA GLY A 85 -9.58 8.76 3.40
C GLY A 85 -11.11 8.71 3.36
N ASN A 86 -11.74 8.79 4.52
CA ASN A 86 -13.18 8.89 4.71
C ASN A 86 -13.60 10.35 4.95
N ILE A 87 -14.69 10.77 4.32
CA ILE A 87 -15.33 12.06 4.59
C ILE A 87 -16.80 11.85 4.95
N ASP A 88 -17.31 12.68 5.86
CA ASP A 88 -18.73 12.74 6.20
C ASP A 88 -19.42 13.88 5.46
N TYR A 89 -20.56 13.54 4.85
CA TYR A 89 -21.41 14.41 4.06
C TYR A 89 -22.73 14.78 4.77
N ARG A 90 -23.02 14.22 5.95
CA ARG A 90 -24.33 14.36 6.62
C ARG A 90 -24.41 15.45 7.67
N ASP A 91 -23.28 16.00 8.14
CA ASP A 91 -23.32 17.10 9.09
C ASP A 91 -23.71 18.43 8.42
N ASN A 92 -24.74 19.05 8.99
CA ASN A 92 -25.43 20.29 8.60
C ASN A 92 -24.50 21.48 8.23
N PRO A 93 -24.89 22.35 7.28
CA PRO A 93 -25.05 22.05 5.85
C PRO A 93 -23.72 21.67 5.18
N LEU A 94 -23.82 20.98 4.05
CA LEU A 94 -22.70 20.66 3.15
C LEU A 94 -21.95 21.94 2.77
N SER A 95 -20.86 22.21 3.50
CA SER A 95 -20.07 23.43 3.35
C SER A 95 -18.68 23.10 2.85
N ASN A 96 -18.18 23.93 1.92
CA ASN A 96 -16.82 23.83 1.43
C ASN A 96 -15.82 23.87 2.59
N GLN A 97 -16.04 24.73 3.60
CA GLN A 97 -15.16 24.83 4.76
C GLN A 97 -15.07 23.50 5.54
N TYR A 98 -16.19 22.82 5.76
CA TYR A 98 -16.20 21.54 6.48
C TYR A 98 -15.49 20.44 5.69
N LEU A 99 -15.82 20.29 4.41
CA LEU A 99 -15.20 19.29 3.54
C LEU A 99 -13.69 19.56 3.34
N THR A 100 -13.31 20.82 3.12
CA THR A 100 -11.90 21.23 3.04
C THR A 100 -11.16 20.86 4.33
N LYS A 101 -11.73 21.06 5.52
CA LYS A 101 -11.09 20.67 6.78
C LYS A 101 -10.82 19.15 6.85
N GLN A 102 -11.79 18.33 6.42
CA GLN A 102 -11.64 16.87 6.39
C GLN A 102 -10.60 16.43 5.35
N ILE A 103 -10.66 16.97 4.13
CA ILE A 103 -9.71 16.65 3.05
C ILE A 103 -8.29 17.08 3.43
N ASN A 104 -8.12 18.26 4.03
CA ASN A 104 -6.83 18.73 4.50
C ASN A 104 -6.21 17.79 5.53
N LYS A 105 -7.04 17.22 6.41
CA LYS A 105 -6.60 16.21 7.38
C LYS A 105 -6.14 14.92 6.70
N ILE A 106 -6.95 14.38 5.79
CA ILE A 106 -6.60 13.20 4.97
C ILE A 106 -5.28 13.43 4.23
N VAL A 107 -5.11 14.57 3.59
CA VAL A 107 -3.92 14.91 2.81
C VAL A 107 -2.70 15.11 3.70
N LYS A 108 -2.86 15.70 4.88
CA LYS A 108 -1.80 15.80 5.89
C LYS A 108 -1.31 14.40 6.30
N ASN A 109 -2.24 13.48 6.53
CA ASN A 109 -1.93 12.09 6.88
C ASN A 109 -1.32 11.30 5.71
N PHE A 110 -1.77 11.55 4.48
CA PHE A 110 -1.16 10.98 3.29
C PHE A 110 0.29 11.47 3.08
N ARG A 111 0.55 12.75 3.37
CA ARG A 111 1.92 13.28 3.28
C ARG A 111 2.86 12.70 4.33
N SER A 112 2.38 12.43 5.54
CA SER A 112 3.25 11.88 6.58
C SER A 112 3.79 10.50 6.19
N ILE A 113 2.98 9.65 5.53
CA ILE A 113 3.45 8.36 5.03
C ILE A 113 4.36 8.49 3.79
N SER A 114 4.23 9.57 3.02
CA SER A 114 5.04 9.78 1.81
C SER A 114 6.53 9.89 2.13
N GLY A 115 6.89 10.44 3.29
CA GLY A 115 8.28 10.47 3.75
C GLY A 115 8.87 9.08 3.97
N LEU A 116 8.06 8.10 4.35
CA LEU A 116 8.52 6.73 4.64
C LEU A 116 8.93 5.98 3.37
N PHE A 117 8.30 6.27 2.23
CA PHE A 117 8.67 5.68 0.94
C PHE A 117 9.94 6.27 0.33
N ASN A 118 10.44 7.40 0.87
CA ASN A 118 11.72 7.98 0.47
C ASN A 118 12.89 7.52 1.36
N ASN A 119 12.61 6.82 2.47
CA ASN A 119 13.62 6.27 3.37
C ASN A 119 13.88 4.79 3.07
N GLY A 120 15.14 4.41 2.82
CA GLY A 120 15.53 3.08 2.36
C GLY A 120 15.10 1.92 3.29
N ASP A 121 15.12 2.12 4.60
CA ASP A 121 14.70 1.09 5.57
C ASP A 121 13.17 0.98 5.68
N ASP A 122 12.46 2.10 5.64
CA ASP A 122 11.00 2.11 5.81
C ASP A 122 10.30 1.64 4.52
N ILE A 123 10.82 1.97 3.33
CA ILE A 123 10.30 1.41 2.07
C ILE A 123 10.48 -0.12 2.02
N GLU A 124 11.57 -0.66 2.58
CA GLU A 124 11.80 -2.10 2.68
C GLU A 124 10.74 -2.77 3.57
N LEU A 125 10.38 -2.17 4.71
CA LEU A 125 9.30 -2.65 5.56
C LEU A 125 7.95 -2.59 4.84
N LEU A 126 7.61 -1.42 4.31
CA LEU A 126 6.28 -1.16 3.75
C LEU A 126 5.98 -2.04 2.54
N ARG A 127 7.01 -2.45 1.78
CA ARG A 127 6.84 -3.31 0.60
C ARG A 127 6.80 -4.81 0.88
N LEU A 128 6.93 -5.24 2.14
CA LEU A 128 6.90 -6.67 2.47
C LEU A 128 5.63 -7.35 1.89
N PRO A 129 5.73 -8.63 1.50
CA PRO A 129 4.59 -9.41 1.02
C PRO A 129 3.57 -9.63 2.14
N PHE A 130 2.29 -9.37 1.91
CA PHE A 130 1.26 -9.47 2.97
C PHE A 130 0.83 -10.90 3.27
N ILE A 131 1.07 -11.85 2.37
CA ILE A 131 0.74 -13.27 2.58
C ILE A 131 1.95 -14.00 3.14
N ASN A 132 3.12 -13.81 2.54
CA ASN A 132 4.31 -14.62 2.83
C ASN A 132 5.20 -14.07 3.95
N PHE A 133 5.10 -12.79 4.33
CA PHE A 133 5.77 -12.29 5.53
C PHE A 133 4.93 -12.63 6.76
N ASN A 134 5.35 -13.63 7.54
CA ASN A 134 4.61 -14.07 8.71
C ASN A 134 4.68 -13.05 9.86
N SER A 135 3.71 -12.13 9.91
CA SER A 135 3.59 -11.13 10.96
C SER A 135 2.18 -10.57 11.08
N ASP A 136 1.52 -10.79 12.21
CA ASP A 136 0.21 -10.20 12.47
C ASP A 136 0.29 -8.67 12.61
N LEU A 137 1.37 -8.18 13.24
CA LEU A 137 1.62 -6.74 13.37
C LEU A 137 1.71 -6.03 12.02
N TYR A 138 2.29 -6.68 11.00
CA TYR A 138 2.38 -6.12 9.65
C TYR A 138 1.02 -6.13 8.94
N LYS A 139 0.23 -7.19 9.13
CA LYS A 139 -1.12 -7.33 8.56
C LYS A 139 -2.11 -6.31 9.12
N GLU A 140 -1.82 -5.67 10.24
CA GLU A 140 -2.63 -4.59 10.82
C GLU A 140 -2.45 -3.22 10.13
N LEU A 141 -1.38 -2.98 9.37
CA LEU A 141 -1.15 -1.68 8.73
C LEU A 141 -2.29 -1.23 7.80
N PRO A 142 -2.86 -2.10 6.92
CA PRO A 142 -4.04 -1.75 6.13
C PRO A 142 -5.27 -1.43 6.98
N GLU A 143 -5.43 -2.05 8.15
CA GLU A 143 -6.56 -1.77 9.06
C GLU A 143 -6.44 -0.39 9.70
N ILE A 144 -5.22 0.06 10.02
CA ILE A 144 -4.97 1.43 10.48
C ILE A 144 -5.35 2.44 9.39
N ILE A 145 -5.03 2.17 8.11
CA ILE A 145 -5.47 3.01 6.99
C ILE A 145 -6.99 3.02 6.90
N LYS A 146 -7.64 1.85 7.02
CA LYS A 146 -9.10 1.71 6.92
C LYS A 146 -9.86 2.48 7.99
N ASN A 147 -9.37 2.41 9.24
CA ASN A 147 -10.09 2.89 10.42
C ASN A 147 -9.66 4.31 10.83
N SER A 148 -8.40 4.67 10.62
CA SER A 148 -7.82 5.86 11.23
C SER A 148 -7.34 6.91 10.24
N SER A 149 -7.29 6.67 8.93
CA SER A 149 -6.70 7.60 7.93
C SER A 149 -7.26 9.03 7.95
N SER A 150 -8.51 9.21 8.36
CA SER A 150 -9.17 10.52 8.51
C SER A 150 -9.14 11.09 9.93
N LEU A 151 -8.53 10.39 10.89
CA LEU A 151 -8.45 10.80 12.28
C LEU A 151 -7.14 11.56 12.56
N GLU A 152 -7.11 12.30 13.66
CA GLU A 152 -5.90 13.04 14.09
C GLU A 152 -4.83 12.11 14.64
N SER A 153 -5.24 10.99 15.26
CA SER A 153 -4.37 9.96 15.83
C SER A 153 -3.64 9.10 14.79
N PHE A 154 -4.00 9.20 13.50
CA PHE A 154 -3.47 8.34 12.45
C PHE A 154 -1.95 8.24 12.44
N GLN A 155 -1.28 9.40 12.47
CA GLN A 155 0.16 9.47 12.30
C GLN A 155 0.87 8.77 13.47
N ASP A 156 0.38 8.98 14.69
CA ASP A 156 0.93 8.37 15.89
C ASP A 156 0.68 6.86 15.89
N GLU A 157 -0.53 6.43 15.56
CA GLU A 157 -0.90 5.00 15.50
C GLU A 157 -0.07 4.23 14.46
N PHE A 158 0.04 4.78 13.24
CA PHE A 158 0.79 4.15 12.16
C PHE A 158 2.29 4.10 12.48
N ASN A 159 2.87 5.20 12.95
CA ASN A 159 4.29 5.25 13.30
C ASN A 159 4.63 4.38 14.52
N ALA A 160 3.76 4.31 15.52
CA ALA A 160 3.90 3.41 16.65
C ALA A 160 3.93 1.96 16.18
N ARG A 161 3.03 1.58 15.25
CA ARG A 161 3.02 0.24 14.67
C ARG A 161 4.32 -0.09 13.94
N LEU A 162 4.82 0.82 13.11
CA LEU A 162 6.10 0.65 12.43
C LEU A 162 7.27 0.52 13.40
N ALA A 163 7.27 1.28 14.50
CA ALA A 163 8.31 1.17 15.52
C ALA A 163 8.32 -0.22 16.18
N VAL A 164 7.15 -0.78 16.49
CA VAL A 164 7.03 -2.15 17.05
C VAL A 164 7.52 -3.19 16.03
N ILE A 165 7.10 -3.09 14.77
CA ILE A 165 7.55 -3.99 13.69
C ILE A 165 9.07 -3.94 13.55
N ARG A 166 9.66 -2.74 13.47
CA ARG A 166 11.13 -2.59 13.37
C ARG A 166 11.84 -3.22 14.57
N LYS A 167 11.38 -2.96 15.80
CA LYS A 167 11.98 -3.54 17.01
C LYS A 167 11.94 -5.07 17.01
N ARG A 168 10.81 -5.65 16.58
CA ARG A 168 10.59 -7.10 16.59
C ARG A 168 11.31 -7.81 15.46
N TYR A 169 11.22 -7.32 14.23
CA TYR A 169 11.60 -8.06 13.03
C TYR A 169 12.88 -7.58 12.34
N ARG A 170 13.37 -6.37 12.61
CA ARG A 170 14.61 -5.86 11.99
C ARG A 170 15.83 -6.41 12.72
N LYS A 171 16.37 -7.54 12.25
CA LYS A 171 17.47 -8.29 12.89
C LYS A 171 18.66 -8.46 11.94
N PRO A 172 19.91 -8.46 12.44
CA PRO A 172 21.05 -8.93 11.66
C PRO A 172 20.96 -10.46 11.47
N LYS A 173 21.66 -10.98 10.45
CA LYS A 173 21.97 -12.42 10.35
C LYS A 173 23.07 -12.77 11.36
N ARG A 174 23.02 -13.94 12.01
CA ARG A 174 23.84 -14.24 13.21
C ARG A 174 25.36 -14.31 12.95
N ARG A 175 25.81 -14.57 11.72
CA ARG A 175 27.24 -14.72 11.36
C ARG A 175 27.75 -13.80 10.25
N SER A 176 26.92 -12.88 9.79
CA SER A 176 27.36 -11.88 8.81
C SER A 176 28.37 -10.93 9.48
N GLU A 177 29.61 -10.90 9.01
CA GLU A 177 30.60 -9.86 9.38
C GLU A 177 30.02 -8.45 9.14
N ASN A 178 29.09 -8.37 8.19
CA ASN A 178 28.33 -7.17 7.87
C ASN A 178 27.17 -6.99 8.87
N LYS A 179 27.15 -5.87 9.60
CA LYS A 179 26.08 -5.54 10.57
C LYS A 179 24.74 -5.15 9.91
N ARG A 180 24.57 -5.42 8.61
CA ARG A 180 23.35 -5.14 7.87
C ARG A 180 22.19 -5.90 8.50
N LYS A 181 21.10 -5.18 8.74
CA LYS A 181 19.85 -5.74 9.27
C LYS A 181 18.89 -6.03 8.12
N PHE A 182 18.08 -7.05 8.31
CA PHE A 182 17.04 -7.51 7.39
C PHE A 182 15.73 -7.68 8.17
N PHE A 183 14.61 -7.80 7.47
CA PHE A 183 13.37 -8.19 8.12
C PHE A 183 13.30 -9.71 8.21
N MET A 184 13.26 -10.24 9.43
CA MET A 184 13.07 -11.66 9.71
C MET A 184 11.63 -11.85 10.19
N ASP A 185 10.88 -12.80 9.63
CA ASP A 185 9.51 -13.10 10.06
C ASP A 185 9.46 -14.06 11.27
N GLU A 186 8.26 -14.44 11.71
CA GLU A 186 8.06 -15.38 12.84
C GLU A 186 8.52 -16.81 12.54
N ASP A 187 8.72 -17.17 11.28
CA ASP A 187 9.24 -18.48 10.86
C ASP A 187 10.77 -18.46 10.69
N GLU A 188 11.43 -17.42 11.18
CA GLU A 188 12.88 -17.17 11.06
C GLU A 188 13.38 -17.05 9.61
N LYS A 189 12.50 -16.66 8.66
CA LYS A 189 12.89 -16.37 7.27
C LYS A 189 13.30 -14.91 7.15
N TYR A 190 14.47 -14.69 6.58
CA TYR A 190 15.02 -13.38 6.31
C TYR A 190 14.62 -12.90 4.92
N PHE A 191 14.08 -11.69 4.85
CA PHE A 191 13.69 -10.99 3.65
C PHE A 191 14.77 -9.96 3.32
N GLU A 192 15.61 -10.27 2.33
CA GLU A 192 16.59 -9.33 1.82
C GLU A 192 16.09 -8.72 0.52
N LEU A 193 15.89 -7.40 0.50
CA LEU A 193 15.46 -6.73 -0.72
C LEU A 193 16.56 -6.76 -1.79
N GLY A 194 16.31 -7.53 -2.85
CA GLY A 194 17.22 -7.71 -3.98
C GLY A 194 17.54 -6.39 -4.67
N LYS A 195 18.74 -6.34 -5.25
CA LYS A 195 19.17 -5.24 -6.14
C LYS A 195 19.06 -5.64 -7.61
N GLU A 196 18.84 -6.92 -7.89
CA GLU A 196 18.68 -7.44 -9.24
C GLU A 196 17.32 -7.12 -9.85
N ASN A 197 17.34 -6.74 -11.13
CA ASN A 197 16.16 -6.50 -11.97
C ASN A 197 16.04 -7.59 -13.04
N HIS A 198 16.06 -8.86 -12.62
CA HIS A 198 16.10 -10.01 -13.54
C HIS A 198 14.75 -10.70 -13.73
N SER A 199 13.73 -10.32 -12.94
CA SER A 199 12.42 -10.94 -12.96
C SER A 199 11.33 -9.87 -12.83
N ARG A 200 10.15 -10.15 -13.41
CA ARG A 200 8.94 -9.35 -13.22
C ARG A 200 7.86 -10.24 -12.61
N HIS A 201 6.90 -9.64 -11.91
CA HIS A 201 5.67 -10.36 -11.60
C HIS A 201 4.97 -10.74 -12.90
N GLU A 202 4.35 -11.92 -12.90
CA GLU A 202 3.55 -12.35 -14.04
C GLU A 202 2.30 -11.46 -14.22
N THR A 203 1.91 -11.30 -15.48
CA THR A 203 0.67 -10.61 -15.88
C THR A 203 -0.11 -11.49 -16.85
N GLY A 204 -1.42 -11.27 -16.97
CA GLY A 204 -2.31 -12.14 -17.76
C GLY A 204 -2.88 -13.31 -16.96
N SER A 205 -3.83 -14.05 -17.54
CA SER A 205 -4.53 -15.14 -16.85
C SER A 205 -3.53 -16.13 -16.23
N PRO A 206 -3.64 -16.47 -14.93
CA PRO A 206 -4.78 -16.27 -14.04
C PRO A 206 -4.78 -14.96 -13.22
N HIS A 207 -3.81 -14.06 -13.43
CA HIS A 207 -3.62 -12.84 -12.65
C HIS A 207 -4.72 -11.80 -12.87
N ASP A 208 -5.23 -11.25 -11.77
CA ASP A 208 -6.26 -10.22 -11.78
C ASP A 208 -5.66 -8.81 -11.70
N VAL A 209 -6.54 -7.80 -11.74
CA VAL A 209 -6.13 -6.40 -11.63
C VAL A 209 -5.39 -6.12 -10.31
N PHE A 210 -5.78 -6.75 -9.20
CA PHE A 210 -5.14 -6.53 -7.90
C PHE A 210 -3.75 -7.14 -7.82
N CYS A 211 -3.44 -8.24 -8.52
CA CYS A 211 -2.08 -8.75 -8.64
C CYS A 211 -1.14 -7.67 -9.21
N ASN A 212 -1.60 -6.95 -10.24
CA ASN A 212 -0.83 -5.88 -10.85
C ASN A 212 -0.76 -4.62 -9.96
N LEU A 213 -1.87 -4.23 -9.34
CA LEU A 213 -1.90 -3.07 -8.45
C LEU A 213 -0.99 -3.27 -7.23
N LYS A 214 -1.01 -4.45 -6.59
CA LYS A 214 -0.16 -4.75 -5.43
C LYS A 214 1.33 -4.81 -5.75
N ALA A 215 1.69 -5.10 -7.00
CA ALA A 215 3.08 -5.08 -7.43
C ALA A 215 3.61 -3.65 -7.56
N HIS A 216 2.75 -2.75 -8.02
CA HIS A 216 3.10 -1.37 -8.32
C HIS A 216 2.81 -0.39 -7.17
N LEU A 217 1.92 -0.71 -6.24
CA LEU A 217 1.43 0.25 -5.27
C LEU A 217 1.37 -0.35 -3.86
N ARG A 218 1.70 0.50 -2.88
CA ARG A 218 1.45 0.24 -1.46
C ARG A 218 1.02 1.54 -0.80
N PHE A 219 -0.12 1.51 -0.11
CA PHE A 219 -0.67 2.65 0.65
C PHE A 219 -0.71 3.99 -0.11
N GLY A 220 -0.88 3.94 -1.43
CA GLY A 220 -0.96 5.12 -2.28
C GLY A 220 0.35 5.55 -2.93
N HIS A 221 1.41 4.76 -2.83
CA HIS A 221 2.75 5.11 -3.32
C HIS A 221 3.25 4.10 -4.32
N LYS A 222 3.86 4.59 -5.41
CA LYS A 222 4.49 3.74 -6.43
C LYS A 222 5.67 2.98 -5.85
N LEU A 223 5.69 1.69 -6.10
CA LEU A 223 6.80 0.79 -5.88
C LEU A 223 7.54 0.54 -7.20
N ASP A 224 8.81 0.19 -7.09
CA ASP A 224 9.53 -0.49 -8.17
C ASP A 224 9.08 -1.95 -8.21
N GLU A 225 8.26 -2.28 -9.20
CA GLU A 225 7.62 -3.58 -9.39
C GLU A 225 8.60 -4.70 -9.74
N LYS A 226 9.80 -4.36 -10.22
CA LYS A 226 10.82 -5.34 -10.62
C LYS A 226 11.60 -5.88 -9.43
N ARG A 227 11.55 -5.16 -8.30
CA ARG A 227 12.27 -5.55 -7.09
C ARG A 227 11.48 -6.57 -6.28
N HIS A 228 12.20 -7.61 -5.85
CA HIS A 228 11.70 -8.71 -5.03
C HIS A 228 12.62 -8.90 -3.80
N PHE A 229 12.14 -9.69 -2.86
CA PHE A 229 12.95 -10.16 -1.73
C PHE A 229 13.56 -11.51 -2.04
N ASN A 230 14.84 -11.64 -1.75
CA ASN A 230 15.54 -12.92 -1.63
C ASN A 230 15.26 -13.45 -0.23
N VAL A 231 14.33 -14.40 -0.14
CA VAL A 231 13.86 -14.98 1.11
C VAL A 231 14.64 -16.25 1.41
N SER A 232 15.33 -16.27 2.55
CA SER A 232 16.23 -17.37 2.95
C SER A 232 16.23 -17.54 4.46
N TYR A 233 16.63 -18.72 4.94
CA TYR A 233 16.99 -18.86 6.36
C TYR A 233 18.34 -18.18 6.63
N ASP A 234 18.71 -18.05 7.91
CA ASP A 234 20.06 -17.59 8.29
C ASP A 234 21.13 -18.52 7.68
N GLU A 235 22.33 -18.01 7.42
CA GLU A 235 23.46 -18.78 6.87
C GLU A 235 23.89 -19.94 7.78
N ALA A 236 23.67 -19.78 9.09
CA ALA A 236 23.90 -20.84 10.08
C ALA A 236 22.84 -21.96 10.03
N ASN A 237 21.70 -21.71 9.39
CA ASN A 237 20.65 -22.68 9.17
C ASN A 237 20.83 -23.31 7.77
N THR A 238 21.41 -24.51 7.74
CA THR A 238 21.61 -25.26 6.48
C THR A 238 20.33 -25.88 5.94
N SER A 239 19.19 -25.65 6.60
CA SER A 239 17.90 -26.08 6.11
C SER A 239 17.61 -25.43 4.76
N LYS A 240 17.20 -26.26 3.82
CA LYS A 240 16.67 -25.77 2.55
C LYS A 240 15.22 -25.35 2.75
N ILE A 241 14.78 -24.34 2.01
CA ILE A 241 13.37 -24.01 1.91
C ILE A 241 12.65 -25.20 1.28
N ASN A 242 11.71 -25.73 2.05
CA ASN A 242 10.79 -26.79 1.69
C ASN A 242 9.38 -26.43 2.17
N GLY A 243 8.37 -26.93 1.48
CA GLY A 243 6.98 -26.80 1.88
C GLY A 243 6.14 -26.05 0.85
N ASP A 244 4.89 -25.80 1.22
CA ASP A 244 3.91 -25.15 0.38
C ASP A 244 3.78 -23.68 0.76
N TYR A 245 3.93 -22.81 -0.24
CA TYR A 245 3.84 -21.36 -0.09
C TYR A 245 2.59 -20.86 -0.80
N LEU A 246 1.97 -19.82 -0.25
CA LEU A 246 0.81 -19.21 -0.89
C LEU A 246 1.28 -18.19 -1.93
N ASP A 247 0.85 -18.35 -3.17
CA ASP A 247 1.06 -17.35 -4.21
C ASP A 247 0.13 -16.12 -4.04
N CYS A 248 0.24 -15.18 -4.97
CA CYS A 248 -0.60 -13.97 -5.00
C CYS A 248 -2.12 -14.25 -5.11
N HIS A 249 -2.53 -15.46 -5.48
CA HIS A 249 -3.91 -15.96 -5.54
C HIS A 249 -4.30 -16.83 -4.34
N LYS A 250 -3.43 -16.92 -3.32
CA LYS A 250 -3.57 -17.81 -2.17
C LYS A 250 -3.68 -19.29 -2.56
N ARG A 251 -3.00 -19.69 -3.63
CA ARG A 251 -2.85 -21.09 -4.02
C ARG A 251 -1.54 -21.62 -3.47
N TYR A 252 -1.55 -22.86 -3.01
CA TYR A 252 -0.34 -23.52 -2.54
C TYR A 252 0.56 -23.88 -3.71
N VAL A 253 1.81 -23.43 -3.65
CA VAL A 253 2.88 -23.74 -4.60
C VAL A 253 3.99 -24.47 -3.84
N PRO A 254 4.31 -25.72 -4.21
CA PRO A 254 5.32 -26.50 -3.52
C PRO A 254 6.73 -26.08 -3.94
N PHE A 255 7.58 -25.79 -2.97
CA PHE A 255 9.02 -25.61 -3.18
C PHE A 255 9.80 -26.71 -2.45
N LYS A 256 10.83 -27.25 -3.12
CA LYS A 256 11.68 -28.31 -2.58
C LYS A 256 13.15 -27.96 -2.76
N LYS A 257 13.93 -28.14 -1.69
CA LYS A 257 15.39 -28.02 -1.69
C LYS A 257 15.91 -26.69 -2.26
N ARG A 258 15.20 -25.58 -2.04
CA ARG A 258 15.63 -24.23 -2.48
C ARG A 258 16.53 -23.58 -1.42
N VAL A 259 17.52 -22.80 -1.86
CA VAL A 259 18.40 -22.02 -0.97
C VAL A 259 17.82 -20.63 -0.66
N HIS A 260 17.05 -20.09 -1.60
CA HIS A 260 16.24 -18.90 -1.43
C HIS A 260 14.99 -19.01 -2.31
N LEU A 261 13.99 -18.18 -2.03
CA LEU A 261 12.85 -17.89 -2.90
C LEU A 261 12.85 -16.40 -3.25
N ASN A 262 12.46 -16.07 -4.47
CA ASN A 262 12.27 -14.67 -4.85
C ASN A 262 10.79 -14.33 -4.67
N ILE A 263 10.48 -13.48 -3.69
CA ILE A 263 9.11 -13.09 -3.37
C ILE A 263 8.90 -11.61 -3.65
N PHE A 264 7.96 -11.30 -4.54
CA PHE A 264 7.59 -9.92 -4.90
C PHE A 264 6.63 -9.30 -3.86
N SER A 265 6.51 -7.96 -3.87
CA SER A 265 5.62 -7.22 -2.97
C SER A 265 4.13 -7.61 -3.10
N ASN A 266 3.74 -8.23 -4.22
CA ASN A 266 2.41 -8.73 -4.49
C ASN A 266 2.22 -10.22 -4.13
N ASP A 267 3.19 -10.85 -3.48
CA ASP A 267 3.22 -12.27 -3.12
C ASP A 267 3.41 -13.24 -4.30
N PHE A 268 3.79 -12.77 -5.49
CA PHE A 268 4.27 -13.66 -6.55
C PHE A 268 5.64 -14.25 -6.19
N ILE A 269 5.84 -15.54 -6.44
CA ILE A 269 7.05 -16.29 -6.05
C ILE A 269 7.69 -16.93 -7.28
N THR A 270 9.01 -16.79 -7.43
CA THR A 270 9.82 -17.49 -8.46
C THR A 270 10.97 -18.28 -7.84
#